data_AF-A0A4W3INU7-F1
#
_entry.id   AF-A0A4W3INU7-F1
#
_cell.length_a   1.000
_cell.length_b   1.000
_cell.length_c   1.000
_cell.angle_alpha   90.00
_cell.angle_beta   90.00
_cell.angle_gamma   90.00
#
_symmetry.space_group_name_H-M   'P 1'
#
loop_
_entity.id
_entity.type
_entity.pdbx_description
1 polymer ?
#
loop_
_entity_poly.entity_id
_entity_poly.type
_entity_poly.pdbx_seq_one_letter_code
_entity_poly.pdbx_strand_id
1 'polypeptide(L)'
;MRATVQREVTDAVAAYEEKPRDQWLFDYPAQVALSGTQIWWTTDVGIAFERLEEGFETALKDYNKKQIAQLNALINMLLGELTHGDRQKIMTICTIDVHARDVVAKLIAQKVTNSQAFVWLSQLRHRWNESQRHCFVNICDAQFQYSYEYLGNTPRLVITPLTDR
;
A
#
# COMPACT_ATOMS: atom_id res chain seq x y z
N MET A 1 -16.11 -10.57 -14.43
CA MET A 1 -15.64 -9.34 -13.75
C MET A 1 -14.70 -9.64 -12.58
N ARG A 2 -15.11 -10.37 -11.53
CA ARG A 2 -14.23 -10.72 -10.38
C ARG A 2 -12.94 -11.45 -10.78
N ALA A 3 -13.04 -12.49 -11.61
CA ALA A 3 -11.88 -13.25 -12.11
C ALA A 3 -10.89 -12.38 -12.92
N THR A 4 -11.41 -11.38 -13.67
CA THR A 4 -10.58 -10.42 -14.40
C THR A 4 -9.80 -9.56 -13.43
N VAL A 5 -10.48 -8.93 -12.44
CA VAL A 5 -9.81 -8.11 -11.43
C VAL A 5 -8.77 -8.92 -10.65
N GLN A 6 -9.07 -10.17 -10.31
CA GLN A 6 -8.10 -11.06 -9.67
C GLN A 6 -6.85 -11.28 -10.54
N ARG A 7 -7.03 -11.58 -11.82
CA ARG A 7 -5.91 -11.76 -12.76
C ARG A 7 -5.08 -10.49 -12.88
N GLU A 8 -5.71 -9.35 -13.11
CA GLU A 8 -5.00 -8.08 -13.22
C GLU A 8 -4.25 -7.72 -11.92
N VAL A 9 -4.82 -8.00 -10.74
CA VAL A 9 -4.09 -7.82 -9.46
C VAL A 9 -2.91 -8.78 -9.35
N THR A 10 -3.05 -10.03 -9.80
CA THR A 10 -1.95 -11.00 -9.80
C THR A 10 -0.80 -10.51 -10.66
N ASP A 11 -1.10 -10.06 -11.87
CA ASP A 11 -0.10 -9.57 -12.82
C ASP A 11 0.54 -8.27 -12.32
N ALA A 12 -0.25 -7.37 -11.73
CA ALA A 12 0.23 -6.12 -11.16
C ALA A 12 1.17 -6.33 -9.97
N VAL A 13 0.85 -7.27 -9.07
CA VAL A 13 1.71 -7.60 -7.92
C VAL A 13 3.05 -8.15 -8.41
N ALA A 14 3.04 -9.04 -9.40
CA ALA A 14 4.26 -9.63 -9.96
C ALA A 14 5.15 -8.58 -10.66
N ALA A 15 4.57 -7.64 -11.40
CA ALA A 15 5.32 -6.65 -12.18
C ALA A 15 5.75 -5.40 -11.38
N TYR A 16 5.42 -5.30 -10.10
CA TYR A 16 5.62 -4.07 -9.31
C TYR A 16 7.09 -3.66 -9.18
N GLU A 17 8.00 -4.62 -9.12
CA GLU A 17 9.44 -4.36 -8.99
C GLU A 17 10.15 -4.17 -10.34
N GLU A 18 9.47 -4.43 -11.46
CA GLU A 18 10.09 -4.38 -12.80
C GLU A 18 10.38 -2.95 -13.27
N LYS A 19 9.66 -1.96 -12.73
CA LYS A 19 9.78 -0.56 -13.16
C LYS A 19 9.49 0.43 -12.02
N PRO A 20 9.87 1.70 -12.19
CA PRO A 20 9.54 2.75 -11.23
C PRO A 20 8.02 2.85 -10.99
N ARG A 21 7.64 3.07 -9.72
CA ARG A 21 6.24 3.06 -9.28
C ARG A 21 5.37 4.09 -10.03
N ASP A 22 5.92 5.25 -10.31
CA ASP A 22 5.34 6.35 -11.08
C ASP A 22 5.03 5.97 -12.55
N GLN A 23 5.71 4.96 -13.09
CA GLN A 23 5.41 4.39 -14.40
C GLN A 23 4.50 3.18 -14.28
N TRP A 24 4.79 2.26 -13.34
CA TRP A 24 4.01 1.05 -13.11
C TRP A 24 2.53 1.33 -12.90
N LEU A 25 2.22 2.42 -12.21
CA LEU A 25 0.84 2.78 -11.94
C LEU A 25 0.03 2.92 -13.22
N PHE A 26 0.59 3.38 -14.36
CA PHE A 26 -0.19 3.62 -15.58
C PHE A 26 -0.57 2.34 -16.34
N ASP A 27 0.18 1.26 -16.17
CA ASP A 27 -0.10 -0.01 -16.85
C ASP A 27 -1.37 -0.70 -16.35
N TYR A 28 -1.80 -0.38 -15.13
CA TYR A 28 -2.91 -1.09 -14.48
C TYR A 28 -4.11 -0.17 -14.24
N PRO A 29 -5.35 -0.70 -14.26
CA PRO A 29 -6.53 0.05 -13.86
C PRO A 29 -6.42 0.63 -12.45
N ALA A 30 -7.10 1.74 -12.18
CA ALA A 30 -6.98 2.47 -10.91
C ALA A 30 -7.14 1.60 -9.65
N GLN A 31 -8.16 0.74 -9.60
CA GLN A 31 -8.38 -0.17 -8.48
C GLN A 31 -7.26 -1.20 -8.31
N VAL A 32 -6.71 -1.70 -9.43
CA VAL A 32 -5.65 -2.71 -9.43
C VAL A 32 -4.34 -2.07 -8.94
N ALA A 33 -4.00 -0.89 -9.46
CA ALA A 33 -2.84 -0.12 -9.02
C ALA A 33 -2.91 0.24 -7.52
N LEU A 34 -4.11 0.61 -7.04
CA LEU A 34 -4.34 0.89 -5.61
C LEU A 34 -4.15 -0.37 -4.76
N SER A 35 -4.76 -1.49 -5.15
CA SER A 35 -4.67 -2.74 -4.38
C SER A 35 -3.24 -3.27 -4.37
N GLY A 36 -2.54 -3.24 -5.51
CA GLY A 36 -1.14 -3.62 -5.60
C GLY A 36 -0.23 -2.74 -4.75
N THR A 37 -0.46 -1.43 -4.74
CA THR A 37 0.24 -0.50 -3.83
C THR A 37 0.06 -0.89 -2.36
N GLN A 38 -1.17 -1.20 -1.93
CA GLN A 38 -1.45 -1.55 -0.53
C GLN A 38 -0.83 -2.90 -0.14
N ILE A 39 -0.77 -3.84 -1.08
CA ILE A 39 -0.09 -5.12 -0.92
C ILE A 39 1.40 -4.89 -0.69
N TRP A 40 2.05 -4.16 -1.60
CA TRP A 40 3.49 -3.90 -1.51
C TRP A 40 3.88 -3.05 -0.32
N TRP A 41 3.03 -2.12 0.12
CA TRP A 41 3.22 -1.43 1.40
C TRP A 41 3.26 -2.40 2.57
N THR A 42 2.32 -3.35 2.64
CA THR A 42 2.29 -4.35 3.71
C THR A 42 3.53 -5.25 3.68
N THR A 43 3.96 -5.66 2.48
CA THR A 43 5.18 -6.45 2.26
C THR A 43 6.44 -5.70 2.69
N ASP A 44 6.62 -4.46 2.22
CA ASP A 44 7.79 -3.64 2.53
C ASP A 44 7.91 -3.33 4.04
N VAL A 45 6.79 -3.08 4.72
CA VAL A 45 6.79 -2.91 6.19
C VAL A 45 7.13 -4.22 6.90
N GLY A 46 6.65 -5.36 6.40
CA GLY A 46 7.04 -6.68 6.88
C GLY A 46 8.54 -6.92 6.79
N ILE A 47 9.14 -6.66 5.61
CA ILE A 47 10.59 -6.74 5.39
C ILE A 47 11.34 -5.78 6.33
N ALA A 48 10.81 -4.58 6.57
CA ALA A 48 11.43 -3.65 7.50
C ALA A 48 11.41 -4.16 8.95
N PHE A 49 10.37 -4.89 9.37
CA PHE A 49 10.34 -5.57 10.67
C PHE A 49 11.33 -6.74 10.74
N GLU A 50 11.42 -7.57 9.70
CA GLU A 50 12.40 -8.67 9.65
C GLU A 50 13.82 -8.15 9.78
N ARG A 51 14.15 -7.06 9.06
CA ARG A 51 15.46 -6.39 9.18
C ARG A 51 15.70 -5.80 10.57
N LEU A 52 14.68 -5.32 11.27
CA LEU A 52 14.83 -4.88 12.66
C LEU A 52 15.19 -6.04 13.58
N GLU A 53 14.59 -7.21 13.38
CA GLU A 53 14.92 -8.43 14.14
C GLU A 53 16.35 -8.92 13.88
N GLU A 54 16.86 -8.72 12.66
CA GLU A 54 18.26 -8.98 12.29
C GLU A 54 19.25 -7.94 12.85
N GLY A 55 18.76 -6.87 13.50
CA GLY A 55 19.58 -5.84 14.14
C GLY A 55 19.79 -4.56 13.32
N PHE A 56 19.13 -4.40 12.16
CA PHE A 56 19.17 -3.16 11.39
C PHE A 56 18.23 -2.10 11.96
N GLU A 57 18.65 -1.41 13.02
CA GLU A 57 17.84 -0.43 13.79
C GLU A 57 17.23 0.71 12.95
N THR A 58 17.77 1.00 11.76
CA THR A 58 17.28 2.07 10.87
C THR A 58 16.28 1.60 9.82
N ALA A 59 15.96 0.30 9.74
CA ALA A 59 15.17 -0.26 8.63
C ALA A 59 13.82 0.45 8.41
N LEU A 60 13.04 0.69 9.47
CA LEU A 60 11.79 1.45 9.36
C LEU A 60 12.00 2.92 8.95
N LYS A 61 13.07 3.56 9.43
CA LYS A 61 13.40 4.96 9.07
C LYS A 61 13.78 5.07 7.61
N ASP A 62 14.56 4.13 7.10
CA ASP A 62 14.98 4.09 5.71
C ASP A 62 13.81 3.77 4.78
N TYR A 63 12.91 2.87 5.21
CA TYR A 63 11.65 2.66 4.51
C TYR A 63 10.76 3.92 4.50
N ASN A 64 10.65 4.63 5.62
CA ASN A 64 9.86 5.86 5.68
C ASN A 64 10.39 6.94 4.75
N LYS A 65 11.72 7.07 4.62
CA LYS A 65 12.34 7.95 3.61
C LYS A 65 11.98 7.54 2.19
N LYS A 66 12.01 6.24 1.87
CA LYS A 66 11.56 5.70 0.56
C LYS A 66 10.10 6.08 0.28
N GLN A 67 9.21 5.91 1.26
CA GLN A 67 7.80 6.30 1.12
C GLN A 67 7.62 7.79 0.83
N ILE A 68 8.34 8.66 1.56
CA ILE A 68 8.28 10.12 1.35
C ILE A 68 8.75 10.48 -0.07
N ALA A 69 9.84 9.87 -0.54
CA ALA A 69 10.33 10.10 -1.90
C ALA A 69 9.32 9.67 -2.98
N GLN A 70 8.73 8.48 -2.83
CA GLN A 70 7.70 7.99 -3.74
C GLN A 70 6.44 8.87 -3.73
N LEU A 71 5.97 9.27 -2.55
CA LEU A 71 4.81 10.16 -2.41
C LEU A 71 5.06 11.52 -3.08
N ASN A 72 6.24 12.11 -2.88
CA ASN A 72 6.61 13.37 -3.52
C ASN A 72 6.68 13.24 -5.04
N ALA A 73 7.15 12.11 -5.58
CA ALA A 73 7.12 11.85 -7.02
C ALA A 73 5.68 11.86 -7.56
N LEU A 74 4.74 11.17 -6.89
CA LEU A 74 3.32 11.17 -7.27
C LEU A 74 2.68 12.56 -7.17
N ILE A 75 3.01 13.32 -6.11
CA ILE A 75 2.52 14.71 -5.95
C ILE A 75 3.06 15.59 -7.08
N ASN A 76 4.33 15.45 -7.45
CA ASN A 76 4.90 16.23 -8.55
C ASN A 76 4.23 15.90 -9.89
N MET A 77 3.84 14.65 -10.13
CA MET A 77 3.06 14.29 -11.34
C MET A 77 1.71 15.01 -11.39
N LEU A 78 1.05 15.24 -10.24
CA LEU A 78 -0.20 15.98 -10.19
C LEU A 78 -0.05 17.46 -10.60
N LEU A 79 1.16 18.02 -10.56
CA LEU A 79 1.41 19.38 -11.06
C LEU A 79 1.48 19.44 -12.60
N GLY A 80 1.68 18.30 -13.27
CA GLY A 80 1.74 18.19 -14.72
C GLY A 80 0.37 18.00 -15.39
N GLU A 81 0.43 17.77 -16.71
CA GLU A 81 -0.75 17.42 -17.51
C GLU A 81 -1.07 15.92 -17.38
N LEU A 82 -2.31 15.62 -17.02
CA LEU A 82 -2.82 14.27 -16.80
C LEU A 82 -4.28 14.23 -17.28
N THR A 83 -4.70 13.06 -17.78
CA THR A 83 -6.13 12.83 -18.04
C THR A 83 -6.93 12.95 -16.74
N HIS A 84 -8.22 13.23 -16.85
CA HIS A 84 -9.09 13.30 -15.66
C HIS A 84 -9.05 11.98 -14.84
N GLY A 85 -9.06 10.84 -15.53
CA GLY A 85 -8.98 9.52 -14.91
C GLY A 85 -7.65 9.27 -14.19
N ASP A 86 -6.53 9.58 -14.83
CA ASP A 86 -5.20 9.39 -14.23
C ASP A 86 -4.98 10.32 -13.04
N ARG A 87 -5.41 11.58 -13.16
CA ARG A 87 -5.35 12.53 -12.06
C ARG A 87 -6.13 12.03 -10.85
N GLN A 88 -7.35 11.52 -11.05
CA GLN A 88 -8.17 10.98 -9.96
C GLN A 88 -7.56 9.71 -9.34
N LYS A 89 -6.96 8.85 -10.16
CA LYS A 89 -6.26 7.65 -9.72
C LYS A 89 -5.04 8.00 -8.85
N ILE A 90 -4.20 8.92 -9.31
CA ILE A 90 -3.01 9.37 -8.57
C ILE A 90 -3.44 10.07 -7.27
N MET A 91 -4.43 10.95 -7.31
CA MET A 91 -4.98 11.57 -6.09
C MET A 91 -5.44 10.52 -5.08
N THR A 92 -6.15 9.49 -5.54
CA THR A 92 -6.65 8.41 -4.69
C THR A 92 -5.51 7.60 -4.05
N ILE A 93 -4.46 7.29 -4.83
CA ILE A 93 -3.27 6.60 -4.31
C ILE A 93 -2.55 7.49 -3.29
N CYS A 94 -2.33 8.77 -3.59
CA CYS A 94 -1.72 9.72 -2.67
C CYS A 94 -2.46 9.81 -1.33
N THR A 95 -3.80 9.82 -1.35
CA THR A 95 -4.59 9.85 -0.10
C THR A 95 -4.29 8.65 0.80
N ILE A 96 -4.19 7.45 0.22
CA ILE A 96 -3.89 6.22 0.98
C ILE A 96 -2.42 6.18 1.40
N ASP A 97 -1.50 6.64 0.56
CA ASP A 97 -0.07 6.69 0.84
C ASP A 97 0.27 7.65 1.99
N VAL A 98 -0.44 8.77 2.11
CA VAL A 98 -0.27 9.70 3.24
C VAL A 98 -0.55 8.97 4.56
N HIS A 99 -1.68 8.26 4.65
CA HIS A 99 -2.01 7.42 5.81
C HIS A 99 -0.94 6.35 6.06
N ALA A 100 -0.55 5.61 5.02
CA ALA A 100 0.48 4.57 5.12
C ALA A 100 1.82 5.11 5.65
N ARG A 101 2.22 6.32 5.24
CA ARG A 101 3.42 7.03 5.69
C ARG A 101 3.28 7.53 7.13
N ASP A 102 2.10 8.01 7.52
CA ASP A 102 1.76 8.40 8.90
C ASP A 102 1.85 7.21 9.86
N VAL A 103 1.34 6.04 9.45
CA VAL A 103 1.44 4.79 10.22
C VAL A 103 2.90 4.43 10.48
N VAL A 104 3.74 4.41 9.43
CA VAL A 104 5.17 4.07 9.60
C VAL A 104 5.89 5.10 10.47
N ALA A 105 5.59 6.39 10.30
CA ALA A 105 6.14 7.43 11.17
C ALA A 105 5.73 7.24 12.64
N LYS A 106 4.48 6.82 12.90
CA LYS A 106 3.99 6.48 14.24
C LYS A 106 4.70 5.26 14.82
N LEU A 107 4.93 4.21 14.03
CA LEU A 107 5.71 3.03 14.47
C LEU A 107 7.13 3.44 14.91
N ILE A 108 7.79 4.31 14.13
CA ILE A 108 9.12 4.84 14.46
C ILE A 108 9.08 5.67 15.76
N ALA A 109 8.11 6.59 15.87
CA ALA A 109 7.99 7.47 17.05
C ALA A 109 7.75 6.68 18.34
N GLN A 110 6.99 5.58 18.26
CA GLN A 110 6.73 4.68 19.38
C GLN A 110 7.80 3.59 19.57
N LYS A 111 8.88 3.62 18.77
CA LYS A 111 9.98 2.65 18.80
C LYS A 111 9.50 1.20 18.72
N VAL A 112 8.52 0.95 17.85
CA VAL A 112 8.01 -0.40 17.62
C VAL A 112 9.06 -1.23 16.90
N THR A 113 9.47 -2.34 17.51
CA THR A 113 10.48 -3.25 16.96
C THR A 113 9.93 -4.61 16.53
N ASN A 114 8.66 -4.90 16.85
CA ASN A 114 8.04 -6.20 16.62
C ASN A 114 6.79 -6.04 15.74
N SER A 115 6.68 -6.91 14.73
CA SER A 115 5.50 -7.03 13.86
C SER A 115 4.21 -7.44 14.58
N GLN A 116 4.30 -7.95 15.81
CA GLN A 116 3.15 -8.28 16.66
C GLN A 116 2.63 -7.10 17.49
N ALA A 117 3.21 -5.91 17.35
CA ALA A 117 2.73 -4.74 18.07
C ALA A 117 1.33 -4.34 17.61
N PHE A 118 0.43 -4.09 18.57
CA PHE A 118 -0.97 -3.74 18.31
C PHE A 118 -1.11 -2.55 17.35
N VAL A 119 -0.22 -1.56 17.42
CA VAL A 119 -0.24 -0.38 16.54
C VAL A 119 -0.09 -0.72 15.07
N TRP A 120 0.63 -1.80 14.76
CA TRP A 120 0.70 -2.34 13.40
C TRP A 120 -0.44 -3.31 13.10
N LEU A 121 -0.80 -4.17 14.07
CA LEU A 121 -1.87 -5.15 13.89
C LEU A 121 -3.24 -4.49 13.67
N SER A 122 -3.49 -3.33 14.26
CA SER A 122 -4.76 -2.59 14.13
C SER A 122 -4.98 -1.98 12.75
N GLN A 123 -3.95 -1.98 11.89
CA GLN A 123 -4.03 -1.42 10.55
C GLN A 123 -4.62 -2.44 9.57
N LEU A 124 -5.39 -1.94 8.60
CA LEU A 124 -5.90 -2.75 7.50
C LEU A 124 -4.75 -3.10 6.53
N ARG A 125 -4.34 -4.37 6.52
CA ARG A 125 -3.15 -4.85 5.80
C ARG A 125 -3.55 -5.77 4.66
N HIS A 126 -3.11 -5.46 3.45
CA HIS A 126 -3.36 -6.29 2.27
C HIS A 126 -2.16 -7.21 2.08
N ARG A 127 -2.36 -8.51 2.15
CA ARG A 127 -1.31 -9.51 2.04
C ARG A 127 -1.56 -10.39 0.84
N TRP A 128 -0.60 -10.44 -0.07
CA TRP A 128 -0.62 -11.40 -1.16
C TRP A 128 -0.17 -12.79 -0.67
N ASN A 129 -0.93 -13.82 -0.99
CA ASN A 129 -0.55 -15.21 -0.74
C ASN A 129 -0.19 -15.89 -2.06
N GLU A 130 1.09 -16.17 -2.26
CA GLU A 130 1.59 -16.80 -3.50
C GLU A 130 1.02 -18.19 -3.74
N SER A 131 0.87 -19.00 -2.69
CA SER A 131 0.36 -20.39 -2.81
C SER A 131 -1.09 -20.45 -3.27
N GLN A 132 -1.90 -19.51 -2.81
CA GLN A 132 -3.33 -19.44 -3.12
C GLN A 132 -3.64 -18.46 -4.26
N ARG A 133 -2.67 -17.67 -4.70
CA ARG A 133 -2.81 -16.57 -5.67
C ARG A 133 -4.00 -15.66 -5.34
N HIS A 134 -4.10 -15.33 -4.05
CA HIS A 134 -5.18 -14.52 -3.50
C HIS A 134 -4.63 -13.45 -2.55
N CYS A 135 -5.27 -12.28 -2.58
CA CYS A 135 -5.07 -11.21 -1.61
C CYS A 135 -5.96 -11.48 -0.39
N PHE A 136 -5.36 -11.41 0.79
CA PHE A 136 -6.02 -11.47 2.07
C PHE A 136 -5.89 -10.12 2.77
N VAL A 137 -7.00 -9.64 3.31
CA VAL A 137 -7.04 -8.45 4.14
C VAL A 137 -7.02 -8.87 5.59
N ASN A 138 -6.03 -8.38 6.33
CA ASN A 138 -5.81 -8.67 7.73
C ASN A 138 -6.03 -7.40 8.56
N ILE A 139 -6.75 -7.51 9.67
CA ILE A 139 -6.92 -6.46 10.67
C ILE A 139 -7.07 -7.12 12.04
N CYS A 140 -6.22 -6.74 12.99
CA CYS A 140 -6.08 -7.43 14.28
C CYS A 140 -5.93 -8.95 14.09
N ASP A 141 -6.86 -9.71 14.64
CA ASP A 141 -7.00 -11.17 14.56
C ASP A 141 -7.89 -11.63 13.38
N ALA A 142 -8.58 -10.71 12.72
CA ALA A 142 -9.46 -11.02 11.61
C ALA A 142 -8.70 -11.13 10.28
N GLN A 143 -9.16 -12.07 9.45
CA GLN A 143 -8.68 -12.27 8.09
C GLN A 143 -9.86 -12.44 7.14
N PHE A 144 -9.79 -11.75 6.01
CA PHE A 144 -10.79 -11.80 4.96
C PHE A 144 -10.11 -12.04 3.61
N GLN A 145 -10.69 -12.87 2.76
CA GLN A 145 -10.25 -12.93 1.36
C GLN A 145 -10.79 -11.71 0.62
N TYR A 146 -9.92 -11.01 -0.11
CA TYR A 146 -10.34 -9.90 -0.96
C TYR A 146 -11.32 -10.41 -2.02
N SER A 147 -12.49 -9.78 -2.15
CA SER A 147 -13.58 -10.30 -2.99
C SER A 147 -13.48 -9.91 -4.48
N TYR A 148 -12.51 -9.05 -4.84
CA TYR A 148 -12.27 -8.59 -6.22
C TYR A 148 -13.50 -7.95 -6.89
N GLU A 149 -14.37 -7.33 -6.11
CA GLU A 149 -15.50 -6.58 -6.64
C GLU A 149 -15.01 -5.31 -7.31
N TYR A 150 -15.53 -5.03 -8.51
CA TYR A 150 -15.11 -3.84 -9.23
C TYR A 150 -15.78 -2.60 -8.65
N LEU A 151 -14.96 -1.70 -8.11
CA LEU A 151 -15.38 -0.43 -7.52
C LEU A 151 -15.10 0.75 -8.46
N GLY A 152 -14.28 0.55 -9.49
CA GLY A 152 -13.87 1.59 -10.41
C GLY A 152 -12.85 2.57 -9.81
N ASN A 153 -12.71 3.72 -10.46
CA ASN A 153 -11.83 4.80 -10.01
C ASN A 153 -12.65 5.77 -9.14
N THR A 154 -12.91 5.43 -7.88
CA THR A 154 -13.66 6.30 -6.96
C THR A 154 -12.71 7.00 -5.99
N PRO A 155 -12.97 8.29 -5.64
CA PRO A 155 -12.16 8.98 -4.65
C PRO A 155 -12.22 8.26 -3.30
N ARG A 156 -11.12 8.32 -2.54
CA ARG A 156 -11.05 7.81 -1.17
C ARG A 156 -11.08 8.97 -0.19
N LEU A 157 -11.77 8.76 0.93
CA LEU A 157 -11.75 9.71 2.03
C LEU A 157 -10.42 9.62 2.76
N VAL A 158 -9.98 10.76 3.30
CA VAL A 158 -8.79 10.83 4.14
C VAL A 158 -9.03 10.02 5.41
N ILE A 159 -8.09 9.14 5.73
CA ILE A 159 -8.15 8.33 6.95
C ILE A 159 -7.67 9.20 8.11
N THR A 160 -8.46 9.25 9.18
CA THR A 160 -8.19 10.02 10.39
C THR A 160 -8.15 9.10 11.62
N PRO A 161 -7.57 9.54 12.75
CA PRO A 161 -7.60 8.76 13.99
C PRO A 161 -9.01 8.42 14.51
N LEU A 162 -10.07 9.09 14.02
CA LEU A 162 -11.47 8.77 14.36
C LEU A 162 -12.02 7.60 13.54
N THR A 163 -11.53 7.41 12.32
CA THR A 163 -11.93 6.33 11.41
C THR A 163 -11.03 5.09 11.51
N ASP A 164 -9.85 5.22 12.13
CA ASP A 164 -8.82 4.18 12.30
C ASP A 164 -8.84 3.54 13.71
N ARG A 165 -10.00 3.53 14.38
CA ARG A 165 -10.17 2.98 15.74
C ARG A 165 -10.47 1.49 15.76
#